data_AF-A0A0Q5P386-F1
#
_entry.id   AF-A0A0Q5P386-F1
#
_cell.length_a   1.000
_cell.length_b   1.000
_cell.length_c   1.000
_cell.angle_alpha   90.00
_cell.angle_beta   90.00
_cell.angle_gamma   90.00
#
_symmetry.space_group_name_H-M   'P 1'
#
loop_
_entity.id
_entity.type
_entity.pdbx_description
1 polymer ?
#
loop_
_entity_poly.entity_id
_entity_poly.type
_entity_poly.pdbx_seq_one_letter_code
_entity_poly.pdbx_strand_id
1 'polypeptide(L)'
;MATKSYGLPALPVINSGPMSNHEQFHVVYDGPALDEHRMNVRDLAPALIAIADLFSAANTELNGTSAEVRVEVKGNFKSGSFEIELIFMQALVAQLRDMFASSTATAVSNASAILAVVGLVGGGGLIGFLRKLRGRRPKHVEVDGESCTVWMTETEVIEVSGPVLRLYKTRAVRVFLQQMLSPLEREGITSFGVVRGNDIDLDIDQEELPAFAFADTREEVVSDFTGRKLLQIESVTFKDQNKWRVNDGQSAFFTSMDDGDFLAKVNAGERFGKGDVLVVDLQHIQTIADGALKTDFRILKVHEHRAPLQTALF
;
A
#
# COMPACT_ATOMS: atom_id res chain seq x y z
N MET A 1 -18.98 53.01 -49.48
CA MET A 1 -18.44 52.69 -48.14
C MET A 1 -19.07 51.37 -47.71
N ALA A 2 -18.31 50.28 -47.75
CA ALA A 2 -18.79 48.93 -47.44
C ALA A 2 -18.39 48.56 -46.01
N THR A 3 -19.36 48.29 -45.14
CA THR A 3 -19.18 47.80 -43.78
C THR A 3 -18.83 46.31 -43.80
N LYS A 4 -17.60 45.96 -43.41
CA LYS A 4 -17.18 44.58 -43.16
C LYS A 4 -17.79 44.09 -41.83
N SER A 5 -18.65 43.07 -41.88
CA SER A 5 -19.07 42.32 -40.70
C SER A 5 -17.97 41.34 -40.32
N TYR A 6 -17.41 41.47 -39.11
CA TYR A 6 -16.54 40.45 -38.54
C TYR A 6 -17.42 39.35 -37.96
N GLY A 7 -17.48 38.21 -38.65
CA GLY A 7 -18.06 36.98 -38.10
C GLY A 7 -17.18 36.45 -36.97
N LEU A 8 -17.79 36.20 -35.81
CA LEU A 8 -17.18 35.46 -34.71
C LEU A 8 -16.75 34.07 -35.25
N PRO A 9 -15.54 33.59 -34.92
CA PRO A 9 -15.15 32.24 -35.28
C PRO A 9 -16.07 31.25 -34.56
N ALA A 10 -16.65 30.32 -35.33
CA ALA A 10 -17.43 29.22 -34.79
C ALA A 10 -16.57 28.45 -33.77
N LEU A 11 -17.10 28.28 -32.56
CA LEU A 11 -16.50 27.42 -31.55
C LEU A 11 -16.30 26.02 -32.16
N PRO A 12 -15.14 25.37 -31.92
CA PRO A 12 -14.93 24.03 -32.42
C PRO A 12 -16.01 23.11 -31.85
N VAL A 13 -16.78 22.49 -32.75
CA VAL A 13 -17.66 21.37 -32.41
C VAL A 13 -16.76 20.27 -31.90
N ILE A 14 -16.79 20.03 -30.58
CA ILE A 14 -16.10 18.90 -29.97
C ILE A 14 -16.84 17.65 -30.44
N ASN A 15 -16.26 16.98 -31.43
CA ASN A 15 -16.74 15.69 -31.91
C ASN A 15 -16.61 14.72 -30.73
N SER A 16 -17.73 14.32 -30.14
CA SER A 16 -17.81 13.30 -29.11
C SER A 16 -17.45 11.93 -29.71
N GLY A 17 -16.15 11.62 -29.69
CA GLY A 17 -15.60 10.28 -29.89
C GLY A 17 -16.03 9.33 -28.77
N PRO A 18 -15.71 8.02 -28.89
CA PRO A 18 -16.48 6.92 -28.31
C PRO A 18 -16.59 7.02 -26.78
N MET A 19 -17.82 7.07 -26.24
CA MET A 19 -18.21 6.99 -24.81
C MET A 19 -17.06 7.24 -23.82
N SER A 20 -16.53 8.47 -23.73
CA SER A 20 -15.59 8.82 -22.68
C SER A 20 -16.36 8.99 -21.37
N ASN A 21 -16.21 8.06 -20.43
CA ASN A 21 -16.85 8.17 -19.14
C ASN A 21 -15.98 9.03 -18.22
N HIS A 22 -16.40 10.27 -18.00
CA HIS A 22 -15.67 11.28 -17.25
C HIS A 22 -16.50 11.75 -16.06
N GLU A 23 -15.88 11.76 -14.88
CA GLU A 23 -16.49 12.20 -13.63
C GLU A 23 -15.72 13.41 -13.10
N GLN A 24 -16.46 14.44 -12.67
CA GLN A 24 -15.89 15.65 -12.08
C GLN A 24 -16.21 15.67 -10.59
N PHE A 25 -15.19 15.90 -9.77
CA PHE A 25 -15.32 16.06 -8.33
C PHE A 25 -14.21 16.95 -7.79
N HIS A 26 -14.46 17.56 -6.64
CA HIS A 26 -13.50 18.39 -5.94
C HIS A 26 -12.91 17.61 -4.78
N VAL A 27 -11.59 17.67 -4.66
CA VAL A 27 -10.88 17.23 -3.46
C VAL A 27 -10.53 18.47 -2.65
N VAL A 28 -10.80 18.39 -1.36
CA VAL A 28 -10.64 19.50 -0.41
C VAL A 28 -9.78 19.02 0.75
N TYR A 29 -8.76 19.78 1.10
CA TYR A 29 -8.09 19.68 2.39
C TYR A 29 -8.42 20.94 3.17
N ASP A 30 -8.77 20.80 4.44
CA ASP A 30 -9.16 21.93 5.29
C ASP A 30 -8.46 21.88 6.65
N GLY A 31 -8.40 23.04 7.30
CA GLY A 31 -7.83 23.23 8.63
C GLY A 31 -7.11 24.57 8.80
N PRO A 32 -6.77 24.97 10.04
CA PRO A 32 -6.20 26.29 10.35
C PRO A 32 -4.92 26.66 9.60
N ALA A 33 -4.11 25.67 9.18
CA ALA A 33 -2.90 25.93 8.40
C ALA A 33 -3.21 26.39 6.96
N LEU A 34 -4.45 26.21 6.51
CA LEU A 34 -4.91 26.52 5.15
C LEU A 34 -5.80 27.77 5.10
N ASP A 35 -5.98 28.50 6.20
CA ASP A 35 -6.78 29.74 6.31
C ASP A 35 -6.34 30.83 5.31
N GLU A 36 -5.07 30.83 4.92
CA GLU A 36 -4.52 31.74 3.89
C GLU A 36 -4.65 31.19 2.46
N HIS A 37 -5.35 30.08 2.28
CA HIS A 37 -5.60 29.37 1.01
C HIS A 37 -4.30 28.89 0.34
N ARG A 38 -3.36 28.38 1.14
CA ARG A 38 -2.06 27.91 0.66
C ARG A 38 -1.71 26.58 1.31
N MET A 39 -1.21 25.65 0.50
CA MET A 39 -0.62 24.39 0.95
C MET A 39 0.81 24.27 0.44
N ASN A 40 1.70 23.63 1.20
CA ASN A 40 3.05 23.35 0.74
C ASN A 40 3.00 22.34 -0.43
N VAL A 41 3.68 22.66 -1.53
CA VAL A 41 3.75 21.79 -2.71
C VAL A 41 4.31 20.39 -2.41
N ARG A 42 5.16 20.27 -1.38
CA ARG A 42 5.73 18.98 -0.94
C ARG A 42 4.73 18.10 -0.20
N ASP A 43 3.62 18.66 0.27
CA ASP A 43 2.52 17.91 0.85
C ASP A 43 1.45 17.64 -0.21
N LEU A 44 1.15 18.64 -1.03
CA LEU A 44 0.11 18.53 -2.03
C LEU A 44 0.45 17.62 -3.21
N ALA A 45 1.60 17.86 -3.86
CA ALA A 45 1.90 17.16 -5.10
C ALA A 45 1.96 15.63 -4.92
N PRO A 46 2.56 15.09 -3.84
CA PRO A 46 2.47 13.67 -3.53
C PRO A 46 1.04 13.17 -3.34
N ALA A 47 0.17 13.94 -2.69
CA ALA A 47 -1.22 13.55 -2.49
C ALA A 47 -2.01 13.46 -3.80
N LEU A 48 -1.78 14.39 -4.74
CA LEU A 48 -2.40 14.35 -6.07
C LEU A 48 -1.91 13.16 -6.91
N ILE A 49 -0.60 12.86 -6.83
CA ILE A 49 -0.03 11.66 -7.47
C ILE A 49 -0.68 10.41 -6.87
N ALA A 50 -0.81 10.35 -5.54
CA ALA A 50 -1.44 9.22 -4.87
C ALA A 50 -2.91 9.02 -5.27
N ILE A 51 -3.67 10.09 -5.54
CA ILE A 51 -5.04 9.98 -6.07
C ILE A 51 -5.04 9.34 -7.46
N ALA A 52 -4.15 9.77 -8.36
CA ALA A 52 -4.02 9.19 -9.69
C ALA A 52 -3.61 7.71 -9.63
N ASP A 53 -2.63 7.38 -8.78
CA ASP A 53 -2.14 6.02 -8.58
C ASP A 53 -3.19 5.13 -7.91
N LEU A 54 -3.99 5.66 -6.98
CA LEU A 54 -5.11 4.98 -6.36
C LEU A 54 -6.13 4.54 -7.41
N PHE A 55 -6.54 5.44 -8.30
CA PHE A 55 -7.49 5.09 -9.36
C PHE A 55 -6.90 4.15 -10.40
N SER A 56 -5.64 4.32 -10.75
CA SER A 56 -4.93 3.40 -11.64
C SER A 56 -4.92 1.98 -11.06
N ALA A 57 -4.49 1.84 -9.79
CA ALA A 57 -4.47 0.55 -9.09
C ALA A 57 -5.86 -0.06 -8.91
N ALA A 58 -6.86 0.76 -8.54
CA ALA A 58 -8.23 0.30 -8.39
C ALA A 58 -8.82 -0.17 -9.74
N ASN A 59 -8.57 0.58 -10.82
CA ASN A 59 -9.00 0.18 -12.15
C ASN A 59 -8.32 -1.11 -12.63
N THR A 60 -7.00 -1.24 -12.45
CA THR A 60 -6.27 -2.46 -12.80
C THR A 60 -6.78 -3.66 -12.01
N GLU A 61 -7.07 -3.51 -10.72
CA GLU A 61 -7.69 -4.57 -9.94
C GLU A 61 -9.07 -4.89 -10.53
N LEU A 62 -9.97 -3.93 -10.62
CA LEU A 62 -11.37 -4.19 -10.96
C LEU A 62 -11.58 -4.64 -12.41
N ASN A 63 -10.83 -4.06 -13.35
CA ASN A 63 -11.07 -4.18 -14.80
C ASN A 63 -9.86 -4.75 -15.58
N GLY A 64 -8.76 -5.08 -14.90
CA GLY A 64 -7.54 -5.55 -15.56
C GLY A 64 -6.85 -4.47 -16.40
N THR A 65 -6.11 -4.89 -17.43
CA THR A 65 -5.39 -4.00 -18.35
C THR A 65 -6.26 -3.47 -19.49
N SER A 66 -7.55 -3.76 -19.47
CA SER A 66 -8.45 -3.52 -20.59
C SER A 66 -9.13 -2.15 -20.56
N ALA A 67 -8.97 -1.42 -19.46
CA ALA A 67 -9.43 -0.05 -19.31
C ALA A 67 -8.24 0.82 -18.91
N GLU A 68 -8.08 1.95 -19.57
CA GLU A 68 -7.10 2.98 -19.21
C GLU A 68 -7.81 4.05 -18.40
N VAL A 69 -7.12 4.60 -17.40
CA VAL A 69 -7.63 5.72 -16.61
C VAL A 69 -6.69 6.91 -16.63
N ARG A 70 -7.27 8.10 -16.55
CA ARG A 70 -6.54 9.36 -16.49
C ARG A 70 -7.21 10.30 -15.50
N VAL A 71 -6.40 10.96 -14.68
CA VAL A 71 -6.85 12.03 -13.80
C VAL A 71 -6.25 13.34 -14.29
N GLU A 72 -7.09 14.36 -14.43
CA GLU A 72 -6.66 15.71 -14.78
C GLU A 72 -7.09 16.71 -13.71
N VAL A 73 -6.27 17.74 -13.51
CA VAL A 73 -6.61 18.88 -12.66
C VAL A 73 -7.18 19.98 -13.54
N LYS A 74 -8.35 20.51 -13.20
CA LYS A 74 -8.94 21.67 -13.86
C LYS A 74 -8.66 22.94 -13.05
N GLY A 75 -7.88 23.84 -13.63
CA GLY A 75 -7.48 25.09 -12.97
C GLY A 75 -8.57 26.15 -13.04
N ASN A 76 -9.45 26.21 -12.04
CA ASN A 76 -10.29 27.38 -11.78
C ASN A 76 -10.39 27.65 -10.27
N PHE A 77 -9.23 27.81 -9.62
CA PHE A 77 -9.10 28.08 -8.19
C PHE A 77 -9.83 29.38 -7.85
N LYS A 78 -10.98 29.28 -7.16
CA LYS A 78 -11.67 30.45 -6.61
C LYS A 78 -10.91 30.92 -5.37
N SER A 79 -10.74 32.23 -5.22
CA SER A 79 -10.14 32.80 -4.01
C SER A 79 -10.98 32.42 -2.79
N GLY A 80 -10.40 31.73 -1.81
CA GLY A 80 -11.14 31.37 -0.59
C GLY A 80 -11.17 29.88 -0.25
N SER A 81 -10.64 29.00 -1.10
CA SER A 81 -10.52 27.57 -0.79
C SER A 81 -9.38 26.92 -1.56
N PHE A 82 -8.62 26.04 -0.90
CA PHE A 82 -7.64 25.19 -1.59
C PHE A 82 -8.34 23.95 -2.16
N GLU A 83 -9.31 24.20 -3.05
CA GLU A 83 -10.07 23.18 -3.76
C GLU A 83 -9.37 22.78 -5.06
N ILE A 84 -9.32 21.47 -5.33
CA ILE A 84 -8.76 20.94 -6.56
C ILE A 84 -9.86 20.20 -7.30
N GLU A 85 -10.30 20.77 -8.42
CA GLU A 85 -11.23 20.12 -9.33
C GLU A 85 -10.47 19.03 -10.10
N LEU A 86 -10.85 17.78 -9.88
CA LEU A 86 -10.33 16.60 -10.57
C LEU A 86 -11.33 16.08 -11.58
N ILE A 87 -10.82 15.74 -12.76
CA ILE A 87 -11.56 15.06 -13.83
C ILE A 87 -10.99 13.66 -13.95
N PHE A 88 -11.78 12.66 -13.54
CA PHE A 88 -11.42 11.25 -13.66
C PHE A 88 -12.05 10.65 -14.90
N MET A 89 -11.23 10.18 -15.81
CA MET A 89 -11.63 9.60 -17.08
C MET A 89 -11.25 8.14 -17.13
N GLN A 90 -12.16 7.30 -17.59
CA GLN A 90 -11.88 5.91 -17.93
C GLN A 90 -12.25 5.65 -19.39
N ALA A 91 -11.35 5.00 -20.12
CA ALA A 91 -11.55 4.61 -21.51
C ALA A 91 -11.35 3.10 -21.67
N LEU A 92 -12.32 2.43 -22.30
CA LEU A 92 -12.21 1.02 -22.63
C LEU A 92 -11.29 0.83 -23.86
N VAL A 93 -10.35 -0.11 -23.80
CA VAL A 93 -9.49 -0.45 -24.94
C VAL A 93 -10.34 -1.11 -26.02
N ALA A 94 -10.43 -0.47 -27.19
CA ALA A 94 -11.41 -0.80 -28.24
C ALA A 94 -11.37 -2.25 -28.73
N GLN A 95 -10.22 -2.94 -28.62
CA GLN A 95 -10.04 -4.33 -29.06
C GLN A 95 -10.59 -5.38 -28.08
N LEU A 96 -10.99 -4.99 -26.86
CA LEU A 96 -11.36 -5.92 -25.80
C LEU A 96 -12.87 -5.88 -25.43
N ARG A 97 -13.69 -5.14 -26.20
CA ARG A 97 -15.16 -5.04 -25.99
C ARG A 97 -15.85 -6.40 -25.92
N ASP A 98 -15.46 -7.34 -26.78
CA ASP A 98 -16.07 -8.67 -26.86
C ASP A 98 -15.70 -9.57 -25.67
N MET A 99 -14.56 -9.34 -25.03
CA MET A 99 -14.13 -10.11 -23.85
C MET A 99 -14.97 -9.75 -22.61
N PHE A 100 -15.34 -8.48 -22.43
CA PHE A 100 -16.18 -8.03 -21.32
C PHE A 100 -17.62 -8.54 -21.38
N ALA A 101 -18.15 -8.78 -22.58
CA ALA A 101 -19.48 -9.39 -22.73
C ALA A 101 -19.53 -10.85 -22.25
N SER A 102 -18.36 -11.50 -22.08
CA SER A 102 -18.23 -12.93 -21.75
C SER A 102 -17.73 -13.23 -20.34
N SER A 103 -17.17 -12.25 -19.62
CA SER A 103 -16.69 -12.44 -18.25
C SER A 103 -17.84 -12.32 -17.25
N THR A 104 -18.22 -13.41 -16.61
CA THR A 104 -19.25 -13.49 -15.56
C THR A 104 -18.86 -12.83 -14.24
N ALA A 105 -17.66 -12.26 -14.12
CA ALA A 105 -17.27 -11.41 -13.00
C ALA A 105 -17.79 -9.98 -13.24
N THR A 106 -18.42 -9.38 -12.23
CA THR A 106 -19.00 -8.03 -12.26
C THR A 106 -17.92 -6.98 -12.53
N ALA A 107 -17.62 -6.74 -13.80
CA ALA A 107 -16.72 -5.69 -14.23
C ALA A 107 -17.30 -4.32 -13.85
N VAL A 108 -16.47 -3.45 -13.29
CA VAL A 108 -16.86 -2.10 -12.91
C VAL A 108 -16.74 -1.22 -14.15
N SER A 109 -17.84 -1.10 -14.88
CA SER A 109 -17.86 -0.68 -16.29
C SER A 109 -17.64 0.82 -16.54
N ASN A 110 -17.49 1.64 -15.50
CA ASN A 110 -17.32 3.08 -15.66
C ASN A 110 -16.62 3.76 -14.46
N ALA A 111 -16.20 5.01 -14.66
CA ALA A 111 -15.45 5.82 -13.70
C ALA A 111 -16.23 6.10 -12.40
N SER A 112 -17.54 6.36 -12.46
CA SER A 112 -18.38 6.58 -11.27
C SER A 112 -18.49 5.33 -10.40
N ALA A 113 -18.56 4.16 -11.03
CA ALA A 113 -18.58 2.91 -10.29
C ALA A 113 -17.24 2.66 -9.59
N ILE A 114 -16.09 3.02 -10.18
CA ILE A 114 -14.81 2.99 -9.45
C ILE A 114 -14.82 3.95 -8.26
N LEU A 115 -15.31 5.19 -8.42
CA LEU A 115 -15.44 6.15 -7.31
C LEU A 115 -16.28 5.57 -6.15
N ALA A 116 -17.39 4.90 -6.48
CA ALA A 116 -18.25 4.25 -5.50
C ALA A 116 -17.59 3.04 -4.81
N VAL A 117 -16.87 2.18 -5.54
CA VAL A 117 -16.17 1.02 -4.96
C VAL A 117 -14.99 1.46 -4.10
N VAL A 118 -14.24 2.50 -4.49
CA VAL A 118 -13.21 3.11 -3.64
C VAL A 118 -13.85 3.74 -2.40
N GLY A 119 -15.05 4.31 -2.54
CA GLY A 119 -15.80 4.94 -1.44
C GLY A 119 -15.63 6.46 -1.37
N LEU A 120 -15.20 7.10 -2.45
CA LEU A 120 -15.15 8.56 -2.57
C LEU A 120 -16.53 9.18 -2.86
N VAL A 121 -17.51 8.34 -3.19
CA VAL A 121 -18.90 8.73 -3.47
C VAL A 121 -19.85 7.85 -2.67
N GLY A 122 -20.85 8.45 -2.03
CA GLY A 122 -21.91 7.74 -1.31
C GLY A 122 -21.50 7.12 0.04
N GLY A 123 -20.35 7.49 0.61
CA GLY A 123 -19.92 7.11 1.97
C GLY A 123 -19.65 5.62 2.22
N GLY A 124 -19.71 4.77 1.17
CA GLY A 124 -19.51 3.33 1.24
C GLY A 124 -18.12 2.87 0.75
N GLY A 125 -18.09 1.78 -0.01
CA GLY A 125 -16.88 1.29 -0.68
C GLY A 125 -15.77 0.84 0.27
N LEU A 126 -14.52 0.88 -0.24
CA LEU A 126 -13.32 0.56 0.54
C LEU A 126 -13.16 1.51 1.74
N ILE A 127 -13.32 2.82 1.56
CA ILE A 127 -13.18 3.80 2.64
C ILE A 127 -14.18 3.52 3.77
N GLY A 128 -15.47 3.36 3.45
CA GLY A 128 -16.50 3.00 4.42
C GLY A 128 -16.23 1.64 5.09
N PHE A 129 -15.69 0.67 4.35
CA PHE A 129 -15.28 -0.61 4.93
C PHE A 129 -14.14 -0.47 5.92
N LEU A 130 -13.08 0.28 5.59
CA LEU A 130 -11.95 0.53 6.49
C LEU A 130 -12.38 1.27 7.77
N ARG A 131 -13.30 2.24 7.63
CA ARG A 131 -13.91 2.96 8.75
C ARG A 131 -14.67 2.01 9.70
N LYS A 132 -15.36 0.99 9.17
CA LYS A 132 -16.00 -0.07 9.99
C LYS A 132 -14.98 -0.98 10.66
N LEU A 133 -13.87 -1.31 9.97
CA LEU A 133 -12.81 -2.14 10.54
C LEU A 133 -12.05 -1.46 11.69
N ARG A 134 -11.91 -0.13 11.65
CA ARG A 134 -11.18 0.66 12.67
C ARG A 134 -9.77 0.11 12.94
N GLY A 135 -9.06 -0.27 11.87
CA GLY A 135 -7.72 -0.87 11.95
C GLY A 135 -7.67 -2.33 12.39
N ARG A 136 -8.80 -2.96 12.75
CA ARG A 136 -8.86 -4.40 13.05
C ARG A 136 -8.74 -5.23 11.78
N ARG A 137 -8.07 -6.38 11.89
CA ARG A 137 -7.98 -7.36 10.79
C ARG A 137 -9.18 -8.31 10.86
N PRO A 138 -9.83 -8.62 9.72
CA PRO A 138 -10.82 -9.69 9.65
C PRO A 138 -10.26 -11.03 10.13
N LYS A 139 -11.08 -11.82 10.83
CA LYS A 139 -10.72 -13.18 11.25
C LYS A 139 -10.74 -14.14 10.07
N HIS A 140 -11.81 -14.09 9.30
CA HIS A 140 -11.96 -14.80 8.04
C HIS A 140 -12.99 -14.10 7.16
N VAL A 141 -13.08 -14.52 5.90
CA VAL A 141 -14.01 -13.96 4.93
C VAL A 141 -14.67 -15.10 4.17
N GLU A 142 -15.99 -15.08 4.11
CA GLU A 142 -16.79 -15.98 3.30
C GLU A 142 -17.27 -15.22 2.05
N VAL A 143 -17.17 -15.86 0.90
CA VAL A 143 -17.59 -15.28 -0.38
C VAL A 143 -18.85 -16.01 -0.83
N ASP A 144 -19.94 -15.25 -1.01
CA ASP A 144 -21.23 -15.77 -1.44
C ASP A 144 -21.71 -14.99 -2.67
N GLY A 145 -21.40 -15.51 -3.87
CA GLY A 145 -21.69 -14.85 -5.13
C GLY A 145 -21.01 -13.48 -5.24
N GLU A 146 -21.81 -12.41 -5.39
CA GLU A 146 -21.32 -11.02 -5.49
C GLU A 146 -21.11 -10.34 -4.12
N SER A 147 -21.62 -10.93 -3.04
CA SER A 147 -21.48 -10.42 -1.68
C SER A 147 -20.40 -11.18 -0.92
N CYS A 148 -19.78 -10.54 0.06
CA CYS A 148 -18.75 -11.10 0.92
C CYS A 148 -19.08 -10.79 2.37
N THR A 149 -19.11 -11.83 3.20
CA THR A 149 -19.30 -11.72 4.64
C THR A 149 -17.95 -11.71 5.32
N VAL A 150 -17.58 -10.57 5.89
CA VAL A 150 -16.32 -10.37 6.60
C VAL A 150 -16.56 -10.56 8.08
N TRP A 151 -16.01 -11.63 8.65
CA TRP A 151 -16.16 -11.95 10.06
C TRP A 151 -15.08 -11.28 10.89
N MET A 152 -15.50 -10.40 11.80
CA MET A 152 -14.63 -9.67 12.72
C MET A 152 -14.48 -10.40 14.06
N THR A 153 -15.52 -11.13 14.47
CA THR A 153 -15.55 -12.11 15.56
C THR A 153 -16.51 -13.25 15.17
N GLU A 154 -16.85 -14.17 16.09
CA GLU A 154 -17.88 -15.19 15.85
C GLU A 154 -19.31 -14.63 15.70
N THR A 155 -19.55 -13.37 16.07
CA THR A 155 -20.88 -12.75 16.08
C THR A 155 -20.95 -11.41 15.38
N GLU A 156 -19.78 -10.79 15.11
CA GLU A 156 -19.68 -9.51 14.43
C GLU A 156 -19.27 -9.74 12.97
N VAL A 157 -20.15 -9.36 12.05
CA VAL A 157 -19.94 -9.46 10.61
C VAL A 157 -20.13 -8.12 9.92
N ILE A 158 -19.39 -7.92 8.83
CA ILE A 158 -19.54 -6.79 7.93
C ILE A 158 -19.75 -7.34 6.52
N GLU A 159 -20.89 -7.01 5.92
CA GLU A 159 -21.14 -7.33 4.52
C GLU A 159 -20.53 -6.26 3.61
N VAL A 160 -19.80 -6.72 2.59
CA VAL A 160 -19.21 -5.89 1.54
C VAL A 160 -19.36 -6.57 0.18
N SER A 161 -19.34 -5.80 -0.90
CA SER A 161 -19.32 -6.40 -2.24
C SER A 161 -17.96 -7.01 -2.56
N GLY A 162 -17.94 -7.99 -3.46
CA GLY A 162 -16.70 -8.59 -3.99
C GLY A 162 -15.66 -7.57 -4.45
N PRO A 163 -16.03 -6.55 -5.26
CA PRO A 163 -15.13 -5.46 -5.66
C PRO A 163 -14.45 -4.73 -4.48
N VAL A 164 -15.20 -4.43 -3.41
CA VAL A 164 -14.65 -3.76 -2.21
C VAL A 164 -13.65 -4.67 -1.51
N LEU A 165 -13.96 -5.96 -1.36
CA LEU A 165 -13.04 -6.93 -0.76
C LEU A 165 -11.75 -7.08 -1.59
N ARG A 166 -11.85 -7.06 -2.92
CA ARG A 166 -10.69 -7.09 -3.82
C ARG A 166 -9.79 -5.88 -3.59
N LEU A 167 -10.35 -4.66 -3.64
CA LEU A 167 -9.61 -3.43 -3.36
C LEU A 167 -8.96 -3.44 -1.96
N TYR A 168 -9.67 -3.97 -0.95
CA TYR A 168 -9.13 -4.11 0.41
C TYR A 168 -7.89 -5.02 0.48
N LYS A 169 -7.87 -6.10 -0.32
CA LYS A 169 -6.76 -7.06 -0.40
C LYS A 169 -5.59 -6.55 -1.24
N THR A 170 -5.82 -5.60 -2.14
CA THR A 170 -4.80 -5.05 -3.05
C THR A 170 -3.90 -4.04 -2.33
N ARG A 171 -2.63 -4.40 -2.13
CA ARG A 171 -1.63 -3.57 -1.41
C ARG A 171 -1.49 -2.17 -2.00
N ALA A 172 -1.33 -2.07 -3.32
CA ALA A 172 -1.14 -0.79 -4.00
C ALA A 172 -2.27 0.19 -3.68
N VAL A 173 -3.53 -0.28 -3.75
CA VAL A 173 -4.72 0.50 -3.40
C VAL A 173 -4.66 1.00 -1.95
N ARG A 174 -4.28 0.13 -0.99
CA ARG A 174 -4.16 0.50 0.43
C ARG A 174 -3.08 1.54 0.68
N VAL A 175 -1.93 1.40 0.03
CA VAL A 175 -0.80 2.35 0.15
C VAL A 175 -1.17 3.70 -0.44
N PHE A 176 -1.71 3.74 -1.66
CA PHE A 176 -2.08 5.00 -2.31
C PHE A 176 -3.23 5.71 -1.59
N LEU A 177 -4.19 4.97 -1.04
CA LEU A 177 -5.23 5.55 -0.20
C LEU A 177 -4.65 6.23 1.05
N GLN A 178 -3.68 5.61 1.72
CA GLN A 178 -3.01 6.23 2.87
C GLN A 178 -2.20 7.46 2.45
N GLN A 179 -1.49 7.41 1.32
CA GLN A 179 -0.71 8.54 0.81
C GLN A 179 -1.59 9.73 0.40
N MET A 180 -2.78 9.48 -0.16
CA MET A 180 -3.78 10.51 -0.43
C MET A 180 -4.18 11.27 0.85
N LEU A 181 -4.24 10.58 1.99
CA LEU A 181 -4.60 11.16 3.28
C LEU A 181 -3.41 11.74 4.06
N SER A 182 -2.17 11.56 3.59
CA SER A 182 -0.96 11.99 4.30
C SER A 182 -0.89 13.49 4.64
N PRO A 183 -1.52 14.44 3.92
CA PRO A 183 -1.56 15.83 4.36
C PRO A 183 -2.20 16.04 5.74
N LEU A 184 -3.14 15.17 6.16
CA LEU A 184 -3.77 15.24 7.48
C LEU A 184 -2.77 14.88 8.60
N GLU A 185 -1.58 14.36 8.30
CA GLU A 185 -0.52 14.16 9.30
C GLU A 185 0.21 15.46 9.63
N ARG A 186 -0.04 16.55 8.88
CA ARG A 186 0.58 17.86 9.12
C ARG A 186 -0.19 18.65 10.17
N GLU A 187 0.55 19.42 10.96
CA GLU A 187 -0.04 20.32 11.93
C GLU A 187 -0.93 21.36 11.22
N GLY A 188 -2.19 21.47 11.69
CA GLY A 188 -3.17 22.43 11.19
C GLY A 188 -3.90 22.03 9.90
N ILE A 189 -3.71 20.81 9.38
CA ILE A 189 -4.61 20.22 8.37
C ILE A 189 -5.46 19.16 9.08
N THR A 190 -6.77 19.39 9.16
CA THR A 190 -7.66 18.63 10.04
C THR A 190 -8.64 17.73 9.31
N SER A 191 -8.94 17.98 8.02
CA SER A 191 -9.87 17.14 7.27
C SER A 191 -9.55 17.01 5.79
N PHE A 192 -10.08 15.94 5.21
CA PHE A 192 -10.10 15.65 3.77
C PHE A 192 -11.53 15.42 3.32
N GLY A 193 -11.96 16.13 2.27
CA GLY A 193 -13.30 16.04 1.71
C GLY A 193 -13.32 15.73 0.22
N VAL A 194 -14.40 15.08 -0.22
CA VAL A 194 -14.79 14.98 -1.63
C VAL A 194 -16.14 15.64 -1.81
N VAL A 195 -16.21 16.59 -2.74
CA VAL A 195 -17.42 17.36 -3.04
C VAL A 195 -17.80 17.20 -4.51
N ARG A 196 -19.08 16.93 -4.79
CA ARG A 196 -19.64 16.96 -6.16
C ARG A 196 -20.84 17.88 -6.21
N GLY A 197 -20.75 18.92 -7.04
CA GLY A 197 -21.78 19.96 -7.08
C GLY A 197 -21.87 20.67 -5.72
N ASN A 198 -23.00 20.50 -5.02
CA ASN A 198 -23.22 21.06 -3.68
C ASN A 198 -23.19 20.00 -2.57
N ASP A 199 -22.98 18.72 -2.91
CA ASP A 199 -23.05 17.61 -1.97
C ASP A 199 -21.65 17.23 -1.50
N ILE A 200 -21.49 17.08 -0.18
CA ILE A 200 -20.30 16.50 0.44
C ILE A 200 -20.47 14.98 0.40
N ASP A 201 -19.75 14.32 -0.50
CA ASP A 201 -19.83 12.88 -0.71
C ASP A 201 -18.98 12.08 0.29
N LEU A 202 -17.91 12.70 0.76
CA LEU A 202 -16.99 12.14 1.74
C LEU A 202 -16.38 13.27 2.57
N ASP A 203 -16.24 12.99 3.86
CA ASP A 203 -15.50 13.78 4.82
C ASP A 203 -14.73 12.82 5.72
N ILE A 204 -13.45 13.10 5.95
CA ILE A 204 -12.53 12.31 6.77
C ILE A 204 -11.79 13.28 7.68
N ASP A 205 -11.99 13.12 8.98
CA ASP A 205 -11.27 13.85 10.00
C ASP A 205 -9.89 13.23 10.27
N GLN A 206 -8.93 14.05 10.70
CA GLN A 206 -7.58 13.62 11.08
C GLN A 206 -7.58 12.50 12.13
N GLU A 207 -8.54 12.52 13.06
CA GLU A 207 -8.70 11.49 14.09
C GLU A 207 -9.05 10.11 13.52
N GLU A 208 -9.54 10.03 12.28
CA GLU A 208 -9.87 8.78 11.61
C GLU A 208 -8.66 8.14 10.89
N LEU A 209 -7.54 8.85 10.73
CA LEU A 209 -6.34 8.32 10.08
C LEU A 209 -5.90 6.92 10.55
N PRO A 210 -5.96 6.58 11.86
CA PRO A 210 -5.62 5.23 12.33
C PRO A 210 -6.48 4.11 11.71
N ALA A 211 -7.71 4.39 11.27
CA ALA A 211 -8.58 3.41 10.61
C ALA A 211 -8.11 3.08 9.19
N PHE A 212 -7.41 4.01 8.53
CA PHE A 212 -6.89 3.86 7.18
C PHE A 212 -5.43 3.43 7.13
N ALA A 213 -4.74 3.49 8.28
CA ALA A 213 -3.36 3.06 8.42
C ALA A 213 -3.15 1.63 7.89
N PHE A 214 -2.20 1.49 6.98
CA PHE A 214 -1.76 0.22 6.42
C PHE A 214 -0.27 0.06 6.70
N ALA A 215 0.04 -0.60 7.81
CA ALA A 215 1.39 -1.08 8.06
C ALA A 215 1.65 -2.25 7.10
N ASP A 216 2.47 -2.00 6.08
CA ASP A 216 2.96 -3.01 5.15
C ASP A 216 3.76 -4.07 5.89
N THR A 217 3.03 -5.05 6.44
CA THR A 217 3.58 -6.19 7.17
C THR A 217 3.21 -7.43 6.37
N ARG A 218 3.93 -7.62 5.26
CA ARG A 218 3.94 -8.87 4.49
C ARG A 218 5.36 -9.27 4.13
N GLU A 219 6.11 -9.64 5.14
CA GLU A 219 6.86 -10.88 5.01
C GLU A 219 5.85 -12.01 5.26
N GLU A 220 5.48 -12.76 4.21
CA GLU A 220 4.76 -14.01 4.44
C GLU A 220 5.78 -15.03 4.91
N VAL A 221 5.78 -15.36 6.22
CA VAL A 221 6.63 -16.42 6.76
C VAL A 221 6.11 -17.76 6.26
N VAL A 222 6.77 -18.31 5.26
CA VAL A 222 6.46 -19.61 4.64
C VAL A 222 6.96 -20.76 5.51
N SER A 223 8.06 -20.55 6.22
CA SER A 223 8.66 -21.55 7.11
C SER A 223 9.42 -20.84 8.23
N ASP A 224 9.22 -21.31 9.47
CA ASP A 224 10.01 -20.94 10.63
C ASP A 224 10.38 -22.22 11.37
N PHE A 225 11.67 -22.58 11.33
CA PHE A 225 12.18 -23.79 11.94
C PHE A 225 13.43 -23.48 12.77
N THR A 226 13.47 -24.05 13.97
CA THR A 226 14.67 -24.00 14.83
C THR A 226 15.28 -25.38 14.93
N GLY A 227 16.60 -25.48 14.69
CA GLY A 227 17.33 -26.73 14.80
C GLY A 227 18.73 -26.55 15.36
N ARG A 228 19.25 -27.62 16.00
CA ARG A 228 20.62 -27.64 16.49
C ARG A 228 21.62 -27.76 15.34
N LYS A 229 22.55 -26.81 15.23
CA LYS A 229 23.53 -26.74 14.15
C LYS A 229 24.93 -26.47 14.68
N LEU A 230 25.94 -26.95 13.96
CA LEU A 230 27.34 -26.62 14.18
C LEU A 230 27.75 -25.62 13.09
N LEU A 231 28.24 -24.45 13.49
CA LEU A 231 28.60 -23.35 12.60
C LEU A 231 30.04 -22.92 12.83
N GLN A 232 30.78 -22.67 11.77
CA GLN A 232 32.10 -22.05 11.83
C GLN A 232 32.01 -20.55 11.54
N ILE A 233 32.69 -19.73 12.34
CA ILE A 233 32.74 -18.29 12.18
C ILE A 233 33.69 -17.90 11.04
N GLU A 234 33.19 -17.24 10.00
CA GLU A 234 34.03 -16.67 8.92
C GLU A 234 34.38 -15.20 9.18
N SER A 235 33.38 -14.41 9.61
CA SER A 235 33.58 -13.02 10.02
C SER A 235 32.53 -12.57 11.02
N VAL A 236 32.95 -11.73 11.96
CA VAL A 236 32.12 -11.17 13.03
C VAL A 236 32.10 -9.65 12.92
N THR A 237 30.96 -9.06 13.22
CA THR A 237 30.84 -7.60 13.35
C THR A 237 30.29 -7.27 14.72
N PHE A 238 31.08 -6.56 15.53
CA PHE A 238 30.74 -6.19 16.91
C PHE A 238 30.02 -4.83 17.00
N LYS A 239 29.22 -4.48 15.99
CA LYS A 239 28.32 -3.33 16.03
C LYS A 239 26.89 -3.85 16.18
N ASP A 240 26.13 -3.24 17.07
CA ASP A 240 24.74 -3.62 17.31
C ASP A 240 23.96 -3.68 15.99
N GLN A 241 23.13 -4.73 15.84
CA GLN A 241 22.28 -5.02 14.67
C GLN A 241 23.00 -5.49 13.38
N ASN A 242 24.33 -5.67 13.38
CA ASN A 242 25.02 -6.23 12.22
C ASN A 242 25.03 -7.76 12.20
N LYS A 243 24.90 -8.35 10.99
CA LYS A 243 24.94 -9.80 10.78
C LYS A 243 26.37 -10.34 10.77
N TRP A 244 26.57 -11.54 11.33
CA TRP A 244 27.83 -12.30 11.29
C TRP A 244 27.81 -13.25 10.10
N ARG A 245 28.98 -13.50 9.49
CA ARG A 245 29.11 -14.49 8.42
C ARG A 245 29.59 -15.81 8.99
N VAL A 246 28.83 -16.85 8.74
CA VAL A 246 29.07 -18.20 9.26
C VAL A 246 29.00 -19.23 8.13
N ASN A 247 29.56 -20.40 8.37
CA ASN A 247 29.56 -21.53 7.44
C ASN A 247 29.07 -22.80 8.16
N ASP A 248 28.12 -23.52 7.57
CA ASP A 248 27.57 -24.77 8.13
C ASP A 248 28.22 -26.05 7.57
N GLY A 249 29.29 -25.90 6.79
CA GLY A 249 29.98 -26.97 6.07
C GLY A 249 29.48 -27.20 4.65
N GLN A 250 28.33 -26.62 4.26
CA GLN A 250 27.82 -26.65 2.90
C GLN A 250 27.85 -25.26 2.25
N SER A 251 27.45 -24.23 2.99
CA SER A 251 27.34 -22.87 2.46
C SER A 251 27.69 -21.84 3.52
N ALA A 252 28.16 -20.69 3.05
CA ALA A 252 28.41 -19.52 3.88
C ALA A 252 27.26 -18.52 3.76
N PHE A 253 26.71 -18.10 4.90
CA PHE A 253 25.55 -17.20 4.97
C PHE A 253 25.69 -16.20 6.13
N PHE A 254 24.81 -15.21 6.13
CA PHE A 254 24.75 -14.19 7.19
C PHE A 254 23.66 -14.54 8.20
N THR A 255 23.99 -14.41 9.49
CA THR A 255 23.07 -14.66 10.61
C THR A 255 23.14 -13.52 11.62
N SER A 256 22.03 -13.25 12.33
CA SER A 256 22.09 -12.44 13.56
C SER A 256 22.49 -13.31 14.76
N MET A 257 22.98 -12.65 15.82
CA MET A 257 23.24 -13.25 17.13
C MET A 257 22.28 -12.64 18.14
N ASP A 258 21.30 -13.44 18.58
CA ASP A 258 20.24 -13.01 19.49
C ASP A 258 20.44 -13.61 20.91
N ASP A 259 21.53 -14.37 21.12
CA ASP A 259 21.92 -14.88 22.44
C ASP A 259 22.64 -13.79 23.26
N GLY A 260 21.87 -13.08 24.07
CA GLY A 260 22.37 -12.04 24.97
C GLY A 260 23.39 -12.54 26.00
N ASP A 261 23.26 -13.78 26.48
CA ASP A 261 24.16 -14.35 27.48
C ASP A 261 25.54 -14.62 26.87
N PHE A 262 25.57 -15.15 25.64
CA PHE A 262 26.82 -15.35 24.91
C PHE A 262 27.50 -14.01 24.56
N LEU A 263 26.73 -13.04 24.06
CA LEU A 263 27.26 -11.70 23.76
C LEU A 263 27.84 -11.03 25.01
N ALA A 264 27.22 -11.18 26.17
CA ALA A 264 27.73 -10.66 27.42
C ALA A 264 29.10 -11.25 27.79
N LYS A 265 29.31 -12.56 27.58
CA LYS A 265 30.61 -13.21 27.84
C LYS A 265 31.71 -12.74 26.89
N VAL A 266 31.40 -12.61 25.59
CA VAL A 266 32.34 -12.07 24.60
C VAL A 266 32.72 -10.63 24.93
N ASN A 267 31.73 -9.79 25.28
CA ASN A 267 31.97 -8.41 25.71
C ASN A 267 32.75 -8.32 27.03
N ALA A 268 32.62 -9.32 27.91
CA ALA A 268 33.41 -9.44 29.13
C ALA A 268 34.86 -9.94 28.89
N GLY A 269 35.23 -10.25 27.64
CA GLY A 269 36.59 -10.60 27.24
C GLY A 269 36.81 -12.08 26.92
N GLU A 270 35.75 -12.88 26.74
CA GLU A 270 35.90 -14.23 26.22
C GLU A 270 36.51 -14.19 24.80
N ARG A 271 37.58 -14.95 24.58
CA ARG A 271 38.28 -14.99 23.28
C ARG A 271 37.36 -15.60 22.23
N PHE A 272 36.88 -14.78 21.32
CA PHE A 272 36.00 -15.18 20.21
C PHE A 272 36.41 -14.51 18.90
N GLY A 273 36.43 -15.24 17.79
CA GLY A 273 36.79 -14.68 16.49
C GLY A 273 36.74 -15.65 15.32
N LYS A 274 37.36 -15.24 14.21
CA LYS A 274 37.38 -16.01 12.96
C LYS A 274 37.94 -17.42 13.18
N GLY A 275 37.22 -18.41 12.65
CA GLY A 275 37.58 -19.81 12.68
C GLY A 275 36.99 -20.59 13.84
N ASP A 276 36.54 -19.92 14.92
CA ASP A 276 35.90 -20.56 16.07
C ASP A 276 34.60 -21.27 15.63
N VAL A 277 34.20 -22.28 16.40
CA VAL A 277 33.05 -23.15 16.09
C VAL A 277 32.02 -23.07 17.19
N LEU A 278 30.75 -22.89 16.81
CA LEU A 278 29.62 -22.81 17.72
C LEU A 278 28.66 -23.98 17.49
N VAL A 279 28.17 -24.59 18.57
CA VAL A 279 26.98 -25.45 18.56
C VAL A 279 25.80 -24.61 19.04
N VAL A 280 24.83 -24.37 18.17
CA VAL A 280 23.77 -23.39 18.39
C VAL A 280 22.38 -23.95 18.11
N ASP A 281 21.36 -23.32 18.68
CA ASP A 281 20.00 -23.38 18.13
C ASP A 281 19.86 -22.28 17.08
N LEU A 282 19.78 -22.68 15.82
CA LEU A 282 19.66 -21.79 14.67
C LEU A 282 18.21 -21.75 14.21
N GLN A 283 17.60 -20.58 14.26
CA GLN A 283 16.31 -20.31 13.63
C GLN A 283 16.51 -19.99 12.15
N HIS A 284 15.70 -20.62 11.31
CA HIS A 284 15.66 -20.47 9.86
C HIS A 284 14.27 -20.00 9.47
N ILE A 285 14.18 -18.76 9.01
CA ILE A 285 12.94 -18.10 8.63
C ILE A 285 12.97 -17.89 7.11
N GLN A 286 12.03 -18.49 6.41
CA GLN A 286 11.83 -18.27 4.98
C GLN A 286 10.61 -17.40 4.76
N THR A 287 10.79 -16.30 4.04
CA THR A 287 9.73 -15.34 3.75
C THR A 287 9.56 -15.16 2.25
N ILE A 288 8.32 -15.00 1.80
CA ILE A 288 8.05 -14.46 0.46
C ILE A 288 7.77 -12.97 0.62
N ALA A 289 8.63 -12.16 -0.01
CA ALA A 289 8.48 -10.72 -0.09
C ALA A 289 8.70 -10.29 -1.55
N ASP A 290 7.77 -9.50 -2.10
CA ASP A 290 7.82 -9.01 -3.49
C ASP A 290 8.00 -10.14 -4.54
N GLY A 291 7.43 -11.32 -4.28
CA GLY A 291 7.55 -12.50 -5.16
C GLY A 291 8.91 -13.18 -5.16
N ALA A 292 9.84 -12.75 -4.30
CA ALA A 292 11.14 -13.37 -4.09
C ALA A 292 11.19 -14.13 -2.77
N LEU A 293 11.85 -15.29 -2.78
CA LEU A 293 12.16 -16.03 -1.57
C LEU A 293 13.33 -15.34 -0.84
N LYS A 294 13.08 -14.88 0.37
CA LYS A 294 14.09 -14.40 1.31
C LYS A 294 14.27 -15.43 2.42
N THR A 295 15.50 -15.52 2.91
CA THR A 295 15.86 -16.42 3.99
C THR A 295 16.67 -15.65 5.02
N ASP A 296 16.22 -15.69 6.27
CA ASP A 296 16.92 -15.10 7.41
C ASP A 296 17.29 -16.18 8.42
N PHE A 297 18.49 -16.03 8.98
CA PHE A 297 19.05 -16.90 9.99
C PHE A 297 19.30 -16.12 11.29
N ARG A 298 18.93 -16.71 12.43
CA ARG A 298 19.16 -16.13 13.76
C ARG A 298 19.70 -17.18 14.71
N ILE A 299 20.80 -16.88 15.37
CA ILE A 299 21.31 -17.72 16.45
C ILE A 299 20.57 -17.34 17.72
N LEU A 300 19.68 -18.21 18.19
CA LEU A 300 18.88 -17.96 19.39
C LEU A 300 19.63 -18.30 20.67
N LYS A 301 20.49 -19.32 20.60
CA LYS A 301 21.27 -19.81 21.75
C LYS A 301 22.55 -20.52 21.34
N VAL A 302 23.64 -20.24 22.04
CA VAL A 302 24.93 -20.93 21.94
C VAL A 302 25.04 -21.94 23.08
N HIS A 303 25.11 -23.23 22.73
CA HIS A 303 25.29 -24.32 23.69
C HIS A 303 26.75 -24.62 23.95
N GLU A 304 27.58 -24.54 22.90
CA GLU A 304 29.01 -24.77 23.00
C GLU A 304 29.78 -23.80 22.11
N HIS A 305 30.93 -23.34 22.63
CA HIS A 305 31.90 -22.54 21.91
C HIS A 305 33.25 -23.30 21.93
N ARG A 306 33.79 -23.56 20.74
CA ARG A 306 35.01 -24.35 20.52
C ARG A 306 36.03 -23.52 19.75
N ALA A 307 37.31 -23.73 20.06
CA ALA A 307 38.42 -23.16 19.31
C ALA A 307 38.41 -23.63 17.84
N PRO A 308 39.15 -22.97 16.93
CA PRO A 308 39.15 -23.29 15.52
C PRO A 308 39.57 -24.73 15.30
N LEU A 309 38.88 -25.39 14.37
CA LEU A 309 39.24 -26.75 13.96
C LEU A 309 40.68 -26.71 13.45
N GLN A 310 41.60 -27.38 14.15
CA GLN A 310 42.97 -27.50 13.70
C GLN A 310 42.99 -28.32 12.43
N THR A 311 43.52 -27.76 11.35
CA THR A 311 43.97 -28.57 10.22
C THR A 311 45.10 -29.44 10.74
N ALA A 312 44.94 -30.76 10.74
CA ALA A 312 46.07 -31.65 10.95
C ALA A 312 47.09 -31.34 9.84
N LEU A 313 48.22 -30.76 10.23
CA LEU A 313 49.38 -30.62 9.35
C LEU A 313 49.89 -32.05 9.12
N PHE A 314 49.60 -32.60 7.94
CA PHE A 314 50.32 -33.75 7.40
C PHE A 314 51.67 -33.31 6.84
#